data_AF-A0A2N2SRW0-F1
#
_entry.id   AF-A0A2N2SRW0-F1
#
_cell.length_a   1.000
_cell.length_b   1.000
_cell.length_c   1.000
_cell.angle_alpha   90.00
_cell.angle_beta   90.00
_cell.angle_gamma   90.00
#
_symmetry.space_group_name_H-M   'P 1'
#
loop_
_entity.id
_entity.type
_entity.pdbx_description
1 polymer ?
#
loop_
_entity_poly.entity_id
_entity_poly.type
_entity_poly.pdbx_seq_one_letter_code
_entity_poly.pdbx_strand_id
1 'polypeptide(L)'
;MAQDFSQPRLERRHIRVRGVVQGVGFRPFVYRLAQTLDLSGWVRNDGDGVELEGQGLPGNLSALIARIRSEAPSLARVDSIHTRLCDADPADQGFTIRTSESGAVSTTIGHDSAVCADCLAELFEPADRRWRYPFINCTHCGPRYTITCALPYDRSNTSMATFAQCPACQREYDAPEHRRFHAEPNACADCGPQLSLLEAAGVRVATRDPIADTLLRLLTGEIVAIKGLGGFHLVCDARNPEAVERLRARKGRGGKPFAVMVANL
;
A
#
# COMPACT_ATOMS: atom_id res chain seq x y z
N MET A 1 -24.76 -25.27 47.80
CA MET A 1 -23.44 -24.71 47.46
C MET A 1 -23.54 -24.14 46.07
N ALA A 2 -23.80 -22.83 45.97
CA ALA A 2 -23.87 -22.13 44.69
C ALA A 2 -22.44 -22.04 44.14
N GLN A 3 -22.23 -22.58 42.94
CA GLN A 3 -20.99 -22.40 42.20
C GLN A 3 -20.92 -20.95 41.76
N ASP A 4 -19.95 -20.22 42.30
CA ASP A 4 -19.58 -18.88 41.87
C ASP A 4 -18.95 -19.00 40.49
N PHE A 5 -19.76 -18.83 39.43
CA PHE A 5 -19.25 -18.65 38.08
C PHE A 5 -18.63 -17.25 38.01
N SER A 6 -17.40 -17.15 38.53
CA SER A 6 -16.58 -15.95 38.42
C SER A 6 -16.55 -15.52 36.95
N GLN A 7 -17.20 -14.39 36.64
CA GLN A 7 -17.14 -13.82 35.29
C GLN A 7 -15.67 -13.73 34.88
N PRO A 8 -15.30 -14.18 33.66
CA PRO A 8 -13.91 -14.19 33.26
C PRO A 8 -13.35 -12.78 33.32
N ARG A 9 -12.28 -12.61 34.11
CA ARG A 9 -11.65 -11.30 34.31
C ARG A 9 -11.02 -10.85 32.99
N LEU A 10 -11.56 -9.79 32.41
CA LEU A 10 -11.00 -9.15 31.23
C LEU A 10 -9.65 -8.53 31.57
N GLU A 11 -8.70 -8.67 30.64
CA GLU A 11 -7.43 -7.96 30.67
C GLU A 11 -7.42 -6.92 29.57
N ARG A 12 -6.72 -5.80 29.80
CA ARG A 12 -6.34 -4.84 28.76
C ARG A 12 -4.82 -4.82 28.64
N ARG A 13 -4.33 -4.92 27.40
CA ARG A 13 -2.91 -4.82 27.10
C ARG A 13 -2.67 -3.71 26.10
N HIS A 14 -1.74 -2.84 26.46
CA HIS A 14 -1.12 -1.93 25.51
C HIS A 14 0.05 -2.65 24.85
N ILE A 15 0.04 -2.68 23.52
CA ILE A 15 0.95 -3.46 22.69
C ILE A 15 1.60 -2.52 21.68
N ARG A 16 2.93 -2.57 21.66
CA ARG A 16 3.80 -1.80 20.77
C ARG A 16 4.47 -2.75 19.80
N VAL A 17 4.28 -2.53 18.51
CA VAL A 17 4.92 -3.31 17.44
C VAL A 17 5.89 -2.41 16.66
N ARG A 18 7.14 -2.85 16.55
CA ARG A 18 8.21 -2.13 15.83
C ARG A 18 8.74 -2.95 14.65
N GLY A 19 9.25 -2.26 13.65
CA GLY A 19 9.82 -2.81 12.42
C GLY A 19 9.25 -2.16 11.17
N VAL A 20 9.20 -2.89 10.06
CA VAL A 20 8.52 -2.44 8.82
C VAL A 20 7.05 -2.82 8.93
N VAL A 21 6.28 -2.00 9.65
CA VAL A 21 4.88 -2.27 9.99
C VAL A 21 3.91 -1.19 9.52
N GLN A 22 4.41 -0.18 8.82
CA GLN A 22 3.60 0.89 8.24
C GLN A 22 3.57 0.80 6.71
N GLY A 23 2.43 1.17 6.12
CA GLY A 23 2.19 1.03 4.68
C GLY A 23 2.05 -0.41 4.19
N VAL A 24 2.00 -1.40 5.07
CA VAL A 24 1.98 -2.83 4.70
C VAL A 24 0.64 -3.51 4.97
N GLY A 25 -0.43 -2.72 5.17
CA GLY A 25 -1.75 -3.26 5.53
C GLY A 25 -1.86 -3.75 6.97
N PHE A 26 -0.95 -3.33 7.86
CA PHE A 26 -0.87 -3.83 9.23
C PHE A 26 -2.07 -3.44 10.10
N ARG A 27 -2.56 -2.19 10.03
CA ARG A 27 -3.75 -1.73 10.76
C ARG A 27 -5.01 -2.55 10.39
N PRO A 28 -5.35 -2.75 9.10
CA PRO A 28 -6.37 -3.71 8.65
C PRO A 28 -6.20 -5.12 9.20
N PHE A 29 -4.97 -5.63 9.18
CA PHE A 29 -4.66 -6.97 9.66
C PHE A 29 -4.95 -7.12 11.15
N VAL A 30 -4.46 -6.18 11.98
CA VAL A 30 -4.73 -6.16 13.43
C VAL A 30 -6.23 -6.01 13.72
N TYR A 31 -6.92 -5.12 12.99
CA TYR A 31 -8.36 -4.94 13.13
C TYR A 31 -9.12 -6.26 12.89
N ARG A 32 -8.83 -6.96 11.79
CA ARG A 32 -9.47 -8.25 11.48
C ARG A 32 -9.14 -9.31 12.53
N LEU A 33 -7.89 -9.39 12.98
CA LEU A 33 -7.51 -10.30 14.05
C LEU A 33 -8.30 -10.04 15.33
N ALA A 34 -8.39 -8.78 15.75
CA ALA A 34 -9.13 -8.40 16.96
C ALA A 34 -10.61 -8.79 16.87
N GLN A 35 -11.25 -8.57 15.71
CA GLN A 35 -12.62 -9.01 15.46
C GLN A 35 -12.76 -10.54 15.56
N THR A 36 -11.86 -11.32 14.93
CA THR A 36 -11.93 -12.79 15.00
C THR A 36 -11.65 -13.36 16.39
N LEU A 37 -11.00 -12.59 17.25
CA LEU A 37 -10.62 -12.98 18.61
C LEU A 37 -11.52 -12.33 19.66
N ASP A 38 -12.62 -11.68 19.25
CA ASP A 38 -13.57 -11.01 20.14
C ASP A 38 -12.87 -10.06 21.13
N LEU A 39 -12.02 -9.17 20.60
CA LEU A 39 -11.26 -8.18 21.36
C LEU A 39 -11.81 -6.78 21.08
N SER A 40 -11.93 -5.96 22.13
CA SER A 40 -12.17 -4.52 22.00
C SER A 40 -10.88 -3.71 22.08
N GLY A 41 -10.94 -2.44 21.68
CA GLY A 41 -9.81 -1.50 21.73
C GLY A 41 -9.53 -0.82 20.40
N TRP A 42 -8.25 -0.62 20.08
CA TRP A 42 -7.85 0.19 18.94
C TRP A 42 -6.45 -0.09 18.41
N VAL A 43 -6.18 0.32 17.17
CA VAL A 43 -4.84 0.33 16.56
C VAL A 43 -4.58 1.64 15.81
N ARG A 44 -3.35 2.17 15.85
CA ARG A 44 -2.91 3.35 15.08
C ARG A 44 -1.44 3.26 14.67
N ASN A 45 -1.05 4.09 13.71
CA ASN A 45 0.36 4.34 13.41
C ASN A 45 0.85 5.53 14.24
N ASP A 46 2.13 5.54 14.58
CA ASP A 46 2.82 6.71 15.11
C ASP A 46 4.29 6.76 14.63
N GLY A 47 5.12 7.63 15.20
CA GLY A 47 6.54 7.73 14.82
C GLY A 47 7.37 6.47 15.14
N ASP A 48 6.92 5.62 16.06
CA ASP A 48 7.65 4.45 16.57
C ASP A 48 7.26 3.13 15.91
N GLY A 49 6.13 3.09 15.18
CA GLY A 49 5.65 1.90 14.51
C GLY A 49 4.14 1.79 14.56
N VAL A 50 3.64 0.67 15.07
CA VAL A 50 2.21 0.46 15.32
C VAL A 50 1.96 0.34 16.81
N GLU A 51 0.96 1.07 17.27
CA GLU A 51 0.48 1.02 18.64
C GLU A 51 -0.95 0.49 18.64
N LEU A 52 -1.26 -0.39 19.58
CA LEU A 52 -2.62 -0.84 19.80
C LEU A 52 -2.90 -1.11 21.28
N GLU A 53 -4.18 -1.05 21.62
CA GLU A 53 -4.70 -1.63 22.85
C GLU A 53 -5.72 -2.70 22.49
N GLY A 54 -5.59 -3.85 23.13
CA GLY A 54 -6.57 -4.93 23.06
C GLY A 54 -7.11 -5.20 24.46
N GLN A 55 -8.42 -5.39 24.55
CA GLN A 55 -9.10 -5.82 25.76
C GLN A 55 -9.95 -7.06 25.49
N GLY A 56 -9.88 -8.03 26.39
CA GLY A 56 -10.64 -9.28 26.26
C GLY A 56 -10.13 -10.36 27.19
N LEU A 57 -10.43 -11.61 26.85
CA LEU A 57 -9.92 -12.76 27.59
C LEU A 57 -8.38 -12.85 27.46
N PRO A 58 -7.65 -13.21 28.53
CA PRO A 58 -6.18 -13.35 28.48
C PRO A 58 -5.68 -14.28 27.37
N GLY A 59 -6.45 -15.35 27.08
CA GLY A 59 -6.18 -16.28 25.98
C GLY A 59 -6.28 -15.62 24.61
N ASN A 60 -7.29 -14.78 24.38
CA ASN A 60 -7.51 -14.08 23.11
C ASN A 60 -6.42 -13.03 22.87
N LEU A 61 -5.99 -12.32 23.92
CA LEU A 61 -4.86 -11.38 23.82
C LEU A 61 -3.54 -12.07 23.50
N SER A 62 -3.31 -13.24 24.12
CA SER A 62 -2.12 -14.04 23.84
C SER A 62 -2.15 -14.59 22.42
N ALA A 63 -3.32 -15.01 21.93
CA ALA A 63 -3.53 -15.41 20.54
C ALA A 63 -3.29 -14.25 19.57
N LEU A 64 -3.77 -13.03 19.88
CA LEU A 64 -3.52 -11.85 19.05
C LEU A 64 -2.01 -11.62 18.87
N ILE A 65 -1.25 -11.60 19.97
CA ILE A 65 0.20 -11.37 19.92
C ILE A 65 0.92 -12.47 19.14
N ALA A 66 0.52 -13.73 19.31
CA ALA A 66 1.10 -14.86 18.58
C ALA A 66 0.84 -14.72 17.07
N ARG A 67 -0.41 -14.45 16.69
CA ARG A 67 -0.82 -14.30 15.28
C ARG A 67 -0.21 -13.07 14.62
N ILE A 68 -0.01 -11.97 15.37
CA ILE A 68 0.75 -10.82 14.86
C ILE A 68 2.16 -11.21 14.43
N ARG A 69 2.81 -12.17 15.11
CA ARG A 69 4.15 -12.63 14.75
C ARG A 69 4.13 -13.61 13.57
N SER A 70 3.18 -14.56 13.56
CA SER A 70 3.18 -15.67 12.60
C SER A 70 2.43 -15.37 11.29
N GLU A 71 1.47 -14.46 11.32
CA GLU A 71 0.54 -14.20 10.21
C GLU A 71 0.64 -12.76 9.68
N ALA A 72 1.70 -12.02 10.05
CA ALA A 72 1.91 -10.65 9.56
C ALA A 72 1.82 -10.58 8.02
N PRO A 73 1.30 -9.47 7.46
CA PRO A 73 1.27 -9.28 6.01
C PRO A 73 2.64 -9.53 5.36
N SER A 74 2.67 -10.05 4.14
CA SER A 74 3.92 -10.48 3.47
C SER A 74 4.97 -9.36 3.32
N LEU A 75 4.53 -8.11 3.23
CA LEU A 75 5.40 -6.93 3.15
C LEU A 75 5.83 -6.42 4.53
N ALA A 76 5.23 -6.92 5.60
CA ALA A 76 5.53 -6.53 6.96
C ALA A 76 6.72 -7.31 7.50
N ARG A 77 7.54 -6.64 8.31
CA ARG A 77 8.57 -7.27 9.13
C ARG A 77 8.42 -6.78 10.55
N VAL A 78 8.09 -7.70 11.45
CA VAL A 78 7.96 -7.42 12.89
C VAL A 78 9.30 -7.71 13.55
N ASP A 79 9.97 -6.64 14.00
CA ASP A 79 11.29 -6.73 14.65
C ASP A 79 11.13 -6.92 16.17
N SER A 80 10.18 -6.21 16.80
CA SER A 80 9.85 -6.42 18.21
C SER A 80 8.38 -6.18 18.53
N ILE A 81 7.92 -6.84 19.60
CA ILE A 81 6.61 -6.60 20.22
C ILE A 81 6.83 -6.43 21.71
N HIS A 82 6.40 -5.29 22.24
CA HIS A 82 6.39 -5.01 23.68
C HIS A 82 4.96 -4.91 24.17
N THR A 83 4.68 -5.45 25.35
CA THR A 83 3.34 -5.49 25.92
C THR A 83 3.37 -5.04 27.37
N ARG A 84 2.39 -4.25 27.78
CA ARG A 84 2.17 -3.88 29.19
C ARG A 84 0.69 -4.05 29.53
N LEU A 85 0.41 -4.44 30.77
CA LEU A 85 -0.95 -4.42 31.30
C LEU A 85 -1.39 -2.97 31.51
N CYS A 86 -2.67 -2.72 31.24
CA CYS A 86 -3.32 -1.44 31.50
C CYS A 86 -4.68 -1.69 32.15
N ASP A 87 -5.28 -0.63 32.69
CA ASP A 87 -6.59 -0.71 33.33
C ASP A 87 -7.65 -1.09 32.30
N ALA A 88 -8.43 -2.12 32.61
CA ALA A 88 -9.56 -2.52 31.78
C ALA A 88 -10.67 -1.48 31.90
N ASP A 89 -11.29 -1.15 30.77
CA ASP A 89 -12.44 -0.27 30.68
C ASP A 89 -13.67 -1.10 30.33
N PRO A 90 -14.60 -1.34 31.28
CA PRO A 90 -15.82 -2.11 31.03
C PRO A 90 -16.72 -1.54 29.93
N ALA A 91 -16.56 -0.26 29.58
CA ALA A 91 -17.33 0.40 28.53
C ALA A 91 -16.69 0.27 27.13
N ASP A 92 -15.46 -0.23 27.02
CA ASP A 92 -14.75 -0.35 25.74
C ASP A 92 -15.33 -1.49 24.91
N GLN A 93 -16.07 -1.12 23.87
CA GLN A 93 -16.83 -2.00 22.99
C GLN A 93 -16.32 -1.89 21.56
N GLY A 94 -16.10 -3.04 20.93
CA GLY A 94 -15.60 -3.12 19.56
C GLY A 94 -14.14 -2.69 19.40
N PHE A 95 -13.63 -2.81 18.18
CA PHE A 95 -12.25 -2.49 17.85
C PHE A 95 -12.20 -1.44 16.73
N THR A 96 -11.32 -0.45 16.83
CA THR A 96 -11.27 0.68 15.88
C THR A 96 -9.86 0.94 15.34
N ILE A 97 -9.77 1.45 14.11
CA ILE A 97 -8.51 2.01 13.59
C ILE A 97 -8.54 3.51 13.86
N ARG A 98 -7.66 3.99 14.74
CA ARG A 98 -7.58 5.40 15.13
C ARG A 98 -6.67 6.19 14.18
N THR A 99 -6.86 7.50 14.17
CA THR A 99 -5.98 8.44 13.46
C THR A 99 -4.55 8.33 13.99
N SER A 100 -3.58 8.46 13.09
CA SER A 100 -2.18 8.35 13.46
C SER A 100 -1.73 9.54 14.31
N GLU A 101 -0.73 9.31 15.17
CA GLU A 101 -0.16 10.35 16.03
C GLU A 101 1.21 10.78 15.52
N SER A 102 1.35 12.07 15.26
CA SER A 102 2.62 12.69 14.87
C SER A 102 3.60 12.73 16.05
N GLY A 103 4.88 12.52 15.78
CA GLY A 103 5.92 12.55 16.79
C GLY A 103 7.31 12.33 16.20
N ALA A 104 8.31 12.15 17.06
CA ALA A 104 9.64 11.77 16.63
C ALA A 104 9.58 10.42 15.90
N VAL A 105 10.20 10.33 14.72
CA VAL A 105 10.15 9.15 13.87
C VAL A 105 11.36 8.26 14.14
N SER A 106 11.10 7.04 14.62
CA SER A 106 12.09 5.96 14.79
C SER A 106 11.79 4.72 13.93
N THR A 107 10.64 4.71 13.26
CA THR A 107 10.20 3.62 12.37
C THR A 107 10.61 3.82 10.92
N THR A 108 10.43 2.77 10.10
CA THR A 108 10.79 2.77 8.68
C THR A 108 9.61 2.37 7.79
N ILE A 109 9.59 2.91 6.57
CA ILE A 109 8.63 2.53 5.54
C ILE A 109 9.21 1.38 4.69
N GLY A 110 8.35 0.45 4.26
CA GLY A 110 8.74 -0.65 3.38
C GLY A 110 9.09 -0.20 1.97
N HIS A 111 9.68 -1.12 1.20
CA HIS A 111 9.99 -0.91 -0.21
C HIS A 111 8.72 -0.86 -1.08
N ASP A 112 8.83 -0.28 -2.27
CA ASP A 112 7.79 -0.38 -3.28
C ASP A 112 7.61 -1.84 -3.73
N SER A 113 6.39 -2.21 -4.10
CA SER A 113 6.07 -3.58 -4.49
C SER A 113 5.39 -3.64 -5.85
N ALA A 114 5.74 -4.66 -6.64
CA ALA A 114 5.07 -4.93 -7.90
C ALA A 114 3.57 -5.20 -7.69
N VAL A 115 2.78 -4.99 -8.74
CA VAL A 115 1.33 -5.25 -8.73
C VAL A 115 1.04 -6.71 -8.33
N CYS A 116 0.13 -6.93 -7.37
CA CYS A 116 -0.25 -8.29 -6.98
C CYS A 116 -1.18 -8.93 -8.02
N ALA A 117 -1.31 -10.27 -7.97
CA ALA A 117 -2.17 -11.01 -8.89
C ALA A 117 -3.63 -10.52 -8.88
N ASP A 118 -4.18 -10.16 -7.71
CA ASP A 118 -5.56 -9.68 -7.60
C ASP A 118 -5.75 -8.28 -8.23
N CYS A 119 -4.76 -7.40 -8.12
CA CYS A 119 -4.79 -6.12 -8.83
C CYS A 119 -4.63 -6.34 -10.33
N LEU A 120 -3.81 -7.30 -10.75
CA LEU A 120 -3.62 -7.61 -12.16
C LEU A 120 -4.90 -8.16 -12.79
N ALA A 121 -5.63 -9.03 -12.07
CA ALA A 121 -6.92 -9.54 -12.50
C ALA A 121 -7.94 -8.40 -12.72
N GLU A 122 -8.10 -7.50 -11.75
CA GLU A 122 -8.97 -6.32 -11.90
C GLU A 122 -8.53 -5.39 -13.03
N LEU A 123 -7.21 -5.18 -13.19
CA LEU A 123 -6.68 -4.32 -14.26
C LEU A 123 -7.09 -4.81 -15.65
N PHE A 124 -7.23 -6.13 -15.82
CA PHE A 124 -7.57 -6.76 -17.10
C PHE A 124 -9.03 -7.21 -17.21
N GLU A 125 -9.87 -6.97 -16.20
CA GLU A 125 -11.30 -7.31 -16.20
C GLU A 125 -12.15 -6.15 -16.75
N PRO A 126 -12.78 -6.26 -17.94
CA PRO A 126 -13.55 -5.17 -18.53
C PRO A 126 -14.75 -4.68 -17.70
N ALA A 127 -15.34 -5.55 -16.88
CA ALA A 127 -16.43 -5.17 -16.00
C ALA A 127 -15.96 -4.45 -14.72
N ASP A 128 -14.66 -4.50 -14.39
CA ASP A 128 -14.13 -3.86 -13.20
C ASP A 128 -14.02 -2.34 -13.39
N ARG A 129 -14.36 -1.60 -12.33
CA ARG A 129 -14.21 -0.14 -12.28
C ARG A 129 -12.79 0.35 -12.61
N ARG A 130 -11.79 -0.46 -12.32
CA ARG A 130 -10.37 -0.17 -12.53
C ARG A 130 -9.82 -0.87 -13.76
N TRP A 131 -10.66 -1.32 -14.68
CA TRP A 131 -10.24 -1.81 -15.98
C TRP A 131 -9.28 -0.81 -16.64
N ARG A 132 -8.06 -1.29 -16.95
CA ARG A 132 -6.96 -0.51 -17.54
C ARG A 132 -6.50 0.72 -16.72
N TYR A 133 -6.83 0.81 -15.43
CA TYR A 133 -6.42 1.92 -14.58
C TYR A 133 -4.92 1.85 -14.23
N PRO A 134 -4.06 2.78 -14.69
CA PRO A 134 -2.60 2.62 -14.65
C PRO A 134 -1.96 2.68 -13.25
N PHE A 135 -2.69 3.21 -12.26
CA PHE A 135 -2.20 3.42 -10.91
C PHE A 135 -2.85 2.47 -9.90
N ILE A 136 -3.43 1.36 -10.38
CA ILE A 136 -4.06 0.34 -9.55
C ILE A 136 -3.10 -0.19 -8.48
N ASN A 137 -3.58 -0.26 -7.25
CA ASN A 137 -2.87 -0.85 -6.12
C ASN A 137 -3.86 -1.30 -5.04
N CYS A 138 -3.33 -1.96 -4.01
CA CYS A 138 -4.04 -2.32 -2.78
C CYS A 138 -3.07 -2.27 -1.58
N THR A 139 -3.51 -2.72 -0.41
CA THR A 139 -2.66 -2.81 0.80
C THR A 139 -1.45 -3.73 0.62
N HIS A 140 -1.52 -4.71 -0.30
CA HIS A 140 -0.46 -5.71 -0.54
C HIS A 140 0.50 -5.37 -1.69
N CYS A 141 0.30 -4.27 -2.43
CA CYS A 141 1.15 -3.93 -3.57
C CYS A 141 1.21 -2.43 -3.88
N GLY A 142 2.07 -2.05 -4.83
CA GLY A 142 2.18 -0.68 -5.33
C GLY A 142 3.23 0.16 -4.58
N PRO A 143 3.25 1.48 -4.82
CA PRO A 143 4.27 2.36 -4.26
C PRO A 143 4.10 2.53 -2.75
N ARG A 144 5.23 2.67 -2.07
CA ARG A 144 5.39 2.92 -0.64
C ARG A 144 6.44 4.01 -0.49
N TYR A 145 7.71 3.62 -0.36
CA TYR A 145 8.84 4.53 -0.20
C TYR A 145 8.80 5.71 -1.19
N THR A 146 8.57 5.45 -2.49
CA THR A 146 8.65 6.52 -3.51
C THR A 146 7.56 7.58 -3.40
N ILE A 147 6.47 7.31 -2.68
CA ILE A 147 5.35 8.26 -2.53
C ILE A 147 5.21 8.81 -1.11
N THR A 148 5.93 8.26 -0.13
CA THR A 148 5.87 8.70 1.26
C THR A 148 6.68 9.98 1.45
N CYS A 149 6.02 11.05 1.91
CA CYS A 149 6.65 12.32 2.23
C CYS A 149 7.10 12.37 3.69
N ALA A 150 6.32 11.79 4.61
CA ALA A 150 6.60 11.76 6.04
C ALA A 150 5.96 10.53 6.72
N LEU A 151 6.41 10.24 7.94
CA LEU A 151 5.77 9.28 8.84
C LEU A 151 5.11 10.03 9.99
N PRO A 152 3.99 9.53 10.54
CA PRO A 152 3.35 8.24 10.29
C PRO A 152 2.73 8.09 8.89
N TYR A 153 2.69 6.87 8.37
CA TYR A 153 2.13 6.57 7.06
C TYR A 153 0.61 6.72 7.06
N ASP A 154 0.16 7.79 6.42
CA ASP A 154 -1.22 8.12 6.09
C ASP A 154 -1.24 8.84 4.75
N ARG A 155 -2.39 8.82 4.06
CA ARG A 155 -2.57 9.46 2.74
C ARG A 155 -2.11 10.92 2.73
N SER A 156 -2.42 11.68 3.77
CA SER A 156 -2.03 13.08 3.93
C SER A 156 -0.52 13.30 3.94
N ASN A 157 0.26 12.28 4.31
CA ASN A 157 1.71 12.29 4.35
C ASN A 157 2.33 11.59 3.13
N THR A 158 1.59 11.48 2.02
CA THR A 158 2.07 10.95 0.75
C THR A 158 1.80 11.91 -0.40
N SER A 159 2.40 11.64 -1.58
CA SER A 159 2.04 12.35 -2.81
C SER A 159 0.58 12.14 -3.24
N MET A 160 -0.16 11.23 -2.60
CA MET A 160 -1.60 11.02 -2.84
C MET A 160 -2.48 12.03 -2.09
N ALA A 161 -1.92 12.87 -1.21
CA ALA A 161 -2.66 13.86 -0.42
C ALA A 161 -3.48 14.84 -1.29
N THR A 162 -3.00 15.16 -2.49
CA THR A 162 -3.68 16.09 -3.42
C THR A 162 -4.84 15.46 -4.18
N PHE A 163 -5.01 14.14 -4.08
CA PHE A 163 -6.05 13.39 -4.77
C PHE A 163 -7.14 13.02 -3.77
N ALA A 164 -8.19 13.83 -3.65
CA ALA A 164 -9.31 13.52 -2.75
C ALA A 164 -10.05 12.27 -3.24
N GLN A 165 -10.31 11.29 -2.37
CA GLN A 165 -10.99 10.05 -2.79
C GLN A 165 -12.44 10.33 -3.20
N CYS A 166 -12.88 9.74 -4.33
CA CYS A 166 -14.30 9.76 -4.67
C CYS A 166 -15.11 8.91 -3.66
N PRO A 167 -16.44 9.09 -3.56
CA PRO A 167 -17.27 8.35 -2.62
C PRO A 167 -17.12 6.83 -2.74
N ALA A 168 -16.86 6.34 -3.94
CA ALA A 168 -16.75 4.92 -4.22
C ALA A 168 -15.37 4.34 -3.89
N CYS A 169 -14.31 5.14 -3.83
CA CYS A 169 -13.01 4.74 -3.26
C CYS A 169 -13.03 4.86 -1.72
N GLN A 170 -13.73 5.87 -1.19
CA GLN A 170 -13.90 6.05 0.26
C GLN A 170 -14.63 4.85 0.88
N ARG A 171 -15.74 4.40 0.28
CA ARG A 171 -16.45 3.19 0.75
C ARG A 171 -15.56 1.95 0.86
N GLU A 172 -14.69 1.73 -0.12
CA GLU A 172 -13.74 0.62 -0.08
C GLU A 172 -12.62 0.80 0.97
N TYR A 173 -12.24 2.05 1.24
CA TYR A 173 -11.25 2.38 2.24
C TYR A 173 -11.79 2.14 3.66
N ASP A 174 -13.09 2.38 3.86
CA ASP A 174 -13.79 2.23 5.15
C ASP A 174 -14.34 0.81 5.39
N ALA A 175 -14.54 0.00 4.34
CA ALA A 175 -15.14 -1.34 4.41
C ALA A 175 -14.13 -2.42 4.86
N PRO A 176 -14.26 -3.00 6.08
CA PRO A 176 -13.26 -3.94 6.63
C PRO A 176 -13.04 -5.24 5.84
N GLU A 177 -14.07 -5.70 5.15
CA GLU A 177 -14.09 -6.87 4.27
C GLU A 177 -13.38 -6.60 2.93
N HIS A 178 -13.23 -5.33 2.57
CA HIS A 178 -12.67 -4.96 1.28
C HIS A 178 -11.14 -5.00 1.33
N ARG A 179 -10.51 -5.53 0.27
CA ARG A 179 -9.04 -5.62 0.15
C ARG A 179 -8.31 -4.26 0.13
N ARG A 180 -9.05 -3.17 -0.06
CA ARG A 180 -8.55 -1.78 -0.01
C ARG A 180 -8.88 -1.07 1.31
N PHE A 181 -9.35 -1.79 2.32
CA PHE A 181 -9.54 -1.28 3.66
C PHE A 181 -8.25 -0.64 4.17
N HIS A 182 -8.28 0.65 4.49
CA HIS A 182 -7.11 1.49 4.80
C HIS A 182 -5.92 1.40 3.82
N ALA A 183 -6.18 1.24 2.52
CA ALA A 183 -5.17 1.43 1.49
C ALA A 183 -4.97 2.93 1.23
N GLU A 184 -3.96 3.54 1.85
CA GLU A 184 -3.64 4.96 1.69
C GLU A 184 -3.50 5.43 0.23
N PRO A 185 -2.91 4.66 -0.70
CA PRO A 185 -2.81 5.06 -2.10
C PRO A 185 -4.01 4.64 -2.96
N ASN A 186 -5.14 4.23 -2.35
CA ASN A 186 -6.34 3.84 -3.10
C ASN A 186 -6.86 5.00 -3.95
N ALA A 187 -7.14 4.71 -5.21
CA ALA A 187 -7.72 5.61 -6.19
C ALA A 187 -8.39 4.84 -7.35
N CYS A 188 -9.08 5.58 -8.21
CA CYS A 188 -9.63 5.11 -9.49
C CYS A 188 -9.45 6.19 -10.57
N ALA A 189 -10.00 5.95 -11.76
CA ALA A 189 -9.95 6.90 -12.87
C ALA A 189 -10.59 8.28 -12.55
N ASP A 190 -11.57 8.32 -11.64
CA ASP A 190 -12.31 9.55 -11.30
C ASP A 190 -11.54 10.46 -10.34
N CYS A 191 -10.78 9.87 -9.41
CA CYS A 191 -10.18 10.63 -8.29
C CYS A 191 -8.66 10.53 -8.22
N GLY A 192 -8.04 9.67 -9.02
CA GLY A 192 -6.61 9.40 -8.95
C GLY A 192 -5.78 10.15 -9.99
N PRO A 193 -4.47 9.85 -10.02
CA PRO A 193 -3.58 10.35 -11.05
C PRO A 193 -4.01 9.89 -12.46
N GLN A 194 -3.63 10.68 -13.45
CA GLN A 194 -3.88 10.40 -14.87
C GLN A 194 -2.57 10.41 -15.66
N LEU A 195 -2.52 9.61 -16.72
CA LEU A 195 -1.40 9.62 -17.67
C LEU A 195 -1.52 10.82 -18.60
N SER A 196 -0.38 11.36 -19.02
CA SER A 196 -0.30 12.32 -20.12
C SER A 196 0.88 11.95 -21.01
N LEU A 197 0.70 12.12 -22.32
CA LEU A 197 1.75 11.95 -23.31
C LEU A 197 2.21 13.34 -23.75
N LEU A 198 3.53 13.54 -23.80
CA LEU A 198 4.14 14.82 -24.17
C LEU A 198 5.09 14.61 -25.35
N GLU A 199 5.15 15.58 -26.24
CA GLU A 199 6.19 15.68 -27.25
C GLU A 199 7.51 16.18 -26.63
N ALA A 200 8.60 16.11 -27.40
CA ALA A 200 9.92 16.53 -26.95
C ALA A 200 9.98 18.01 -26.50
N ALA A 201 9.13 18.87 -27.08
CA ALA A 201 9.00 20.28 -26.69
C ALA A 201 8.17 20.50 -25.41
N GLY A 202 7.67 19.44 -24.76
CA GLY A 202 6.82 19.52 -23.57
C GLY A 202 5.33 19.80 -23.88
N VAL A 203 4.94 19.79 -25.16
CA VAL A 203 3.55 19.97 -25.58
C VAL A 203 2.77 18.68 -25.35
N ARG A 204 1.58 18.78 -24.74
CA ARG A 204 0.71 17.63 -24.53
C ARG A 204 0.11 17.13 -25.84
N VAL A 205 0.22 15.83 -26.08
CA VAL A 205 -0.44 15.15 -27.20
C VAL A 205 -1.90 14.91 -26.84
N ALA A 206 -2.81 15.35 -27.71
CA ALA A 206 -4.23 15.05 -27.57
C ALA A 206 -4.46 13.56 -27.89
N THR A 207 -4.74 12.76 -26.87
CA THR A 207 -4.96 11.32 -27.00
C THR A 207 -6.05 10.85 -26.06
N ARG A 208 -6.81 9.83 -26.49
CA ARG A 208 -7.78 9.14 -25.63
C ARG A 208 -7.14 7.99 -24.85
N ASP A 209 -6.00 7.48 -25.33
CA ASP A 209 -5.31 6.33 -24.75
C ASP A 209 -3.79 6.55 -24.84
N PRO A 210 -3.20 7.22 -23.83
CA PRO A 210 -1.75 7.47 -23.80
C PRO A 210 -0.91 6.20 -23.89
N ILE A 211 -1.44 5.04 -23.46
CA ILE A 211 -0.74 3.76 -23.51
C ILE A 211 -0.69 3.25 -24.95
N ALA A 212 -1.83 3.23 -25.65
CA ALA A 212 -1.89 2.79 -27.04
C ALA A 212 -1.01 3.67 -27.96
N ASP A 213 -1.05 4.99 -27.78
CA ASP A 213 -0.23 5.90 -28.59
C ASP A 213 1.26 5.76 -28.26
N THR A 214 1.61 5.51 -26.99
CA THR A 214 3.00 5.20 -26.60
C THR A 214 3.48 3.91 -27.28
N LEU A 215 2.63 2.87 -27.33
CA LEU A 215 2.96 1.62 -28.01
C LEU A 215 3.21 1.85 -29.50
N LEU A 216 2.35 2.62 -30.19
CA LEU A 216 2.53 2.95 -31.60
C LEU A 216 3.88 3.64 -31.85
N ARG A 217 4.25 4.60 -31.01
CA ARG A 217 5.56 5.30 -31.10
C ARG A 217 6.74 4.36 -30.91
N LEU A 218 6.65 3.43 -29.95
CA LEU A 218 7.70 2.43 -29.76
C LEU A 218 7.83 1.51 -30.99
N LEU A 219 6.70 1.09 -31.57
CA LEU A 219 6.67 0.25 -32.78
C LEU A 219 7.18 0.98 -34.03
N THR A 220 7.03 2.31 -34.11
CA THR A 220 7.61 3.13 -35.19
C THR A 220 9.08 3.49 -34.95
N GLY A 221 9.70 2.95 -33.90
CA GLY A 221 11.14 3.12 -33.61
C GLY A 221 11.48 4.43 -32.87
N GLU A 222 10.49 5.11 -32.29
CA GLU A 222 10.74 6.24 -31.39
C GLU A 222 11.29 5.78 -30.04
N ILE A 223 11.92 6.72 -29.32
CA ILE A 223 12.39 6.54 -27.95
C ILE A 223 11.47 7.38 -27.06
N VAL A 224 10.82 6.74 -26.08
CA VAL A 224 9.89 7.39 -25.16
C VAL A 224 10.45 7.39 -23.75
N ALA A 225 10.29 8.51 -23.03
CA ALA A 225 10.57 8.58 -21.60
C ALA A 225 9.31 8.19 -20.80
N ILE A 226 9.37 7.11 -20.02
CA ILE A 226 8.26 6.62 -19.21
C ILE A 226 8.56 6.89 -17.73
N LYS A 227 7.65 7.59 -17.04
CA LYS A 227 7.71 7.78 -15.59
C LYS A 227 7.29 6.49 -14.88
N GLY A 228 8.25 5.82 -14.25
CA GLY A 228 8.00 4.74 -13.30
C GLY A 228 7.86 5.27 -11.86
N LEU A 229 7.94 4.37 -10.87
CA LEU A 229 7.83 4.73 -9.45
C LEU A 229 9.00 5.60 -8.98
N GLY A 230 10.23 5.15 -9.21
CA GLY A 230 11.45 5.81 -8.74
C GLY A 230 12.08 6.82 -9.69
N GLY A 231 11.44 7.12 -10.83
CA GLY A 231 11.98 8.05 -11.83
C GLY A 231 11.63 7.69 -13.26
N PHE A 232 12.33 8.29 -14.22
CA PHE A 232 12.09 8.10 -15.65
C PHE A 232 13.02 7.05 -16.26
N HIS A 233 12.47 6.26 -17.18
CA HIS A 233 13.22 5.34 -18.03
C HIS A 233 13.09 5.76 -19.49
N LEU A 234 14.19 5.70 -20.24
CA LEU A 234 14.16 5.80 -21.70
C LEU A 234 13.92 4.41 -22.28
N VAL A 235 12.88 4.28 -23.09
CA VAL A 235 12.36 3.00 -23.60
C VAL A 235 12.29 3.07 -25.13
N CYS A 236 12.70 1.99 -25.79
CA CYS A 236 12.54 1.75 -27.23
C CYS A 236 12.25 0.26 -27.46
N ASP A 237 11.80 -0.11 -28.66
CA ASP A 237 11.66 -1.54 -29.01
C ASP A 237 13.05 -2.21 -29.07
N ALA A 238 13.28 -3.19 -28.19
CA ALA A 238 14.54 -3.93 -28.11
C ALA A 238 14.82 -4.80 -29.35
N ARG A 239 13.80 -5.04 -30.19
CA ARG A 239 13.91 -5.81 -31.44
C ARG A 239 14.26 -4.92 -32.64
N ASN A 240 14.27 -3.60 -32.48
CA ASN A 240 14.61 -2.64 -33.53
C ASN A 240 16.07 -2.16 -33.34
N PRO A 241 17.03 -2.66 -34.13
CA PRO A 241 18.45 -2.31 -33.97
C PRO A 241 18.72 -0.81 -34.13
N GLU A 242 18.00 -0.14 -35.05
CA GLU A 242 18.18 1.28 -35.30
C GLU A 242 17.73 2.14 -34.11
N ALA A 243 16.65 1.76 -33.44
CA ALA A 243 16.17 2.44 -32.25
C ALA A 243 17.14 2.27 -31.07
N VAL A 244 17.71 1.06 -30.91
CA VAL A 244 18.70 0.76 -29.85
C VAL A 244 20.00 1.54 -30.06
N GLU A 245 20.53 1.58 -31.28
CA GLU A 245 21.73 2.36 -31.58
C GLU A 245 21.49 3.88 -31.40
N ARG A 246 20.32 4.37 -31.84
CA ARG A 246 19.91 5.76 -31.61
C ARG A 246 19.84 6.10 -30.12
N LEU A 247 19.35 5.17 -29.28
CA LEU A 247 19.32 5.34 -27.83
C LEU A 247 20.73 5.37 -27.22
N ARG A 248 21.64 4.49 -27.66
CA ARG A 248 23.06 4.54 -27.22
C ARG A 248 23.69 5.88 -27.54
N ALA A 249 23.58 6.31 -28.79
CA ALA A 249 24.18 7.54 -29.28
C ALA A 249 23.65 8.75 -28.49
N ARG A 250 22.33 8.90 -28.35
CA ARG A 250 21.71 10.01 -27.62
C ARG A 250 22.02 10.03 -26.13
N LYS A 251 22.13 8.86 -25.50
CA LYS A 251 22.45 8.75 -24.06
C LYS A 251 23.96 8.87 -23.77
N GLY A 252 24.81 8.83 -24.79
CA GLY A 252 26.26 8.73 -24.60
C GLY A 252 26.67 7.42 -23.90
N ARG A 253 25.90 6.34 -24.10
CA ARG A 253 26.08 5.06 -23.38
C ARG A 253 26.76 4.05 -24.30
N GLY A 254 28.10 4.06 -24.31
CA GLY A 254 29.01 3.25 -25.15
C GLY A 254 28.70 1.74 -25.20
N GLY A 255 29.48 0.87 -24.57
CA GLY A 255 29.26 -0.59 -24.63
C GLY A 255 28.33 -1.19 -23.56
N LYS A 256 27.94 -0.40 -22.53
CA LYS A 256 27.22 -0.93 -21.34
C LYS A 256 25.90 -1.61 -21.73
N PRO A 257 25.62 -2.87 -21.30
CA PRO A 257 24.39 -3.58 -21.63
C PRO A 257 23.12 -2.80 -21.23
N PHE A 258 22.04 -2.97 -22.00
CA PHE A 258 20.71 -2.48 -21.64
C PHE A 258 19.92 -3.56 -20.90
N ALA A 259 19.04 -3.13 -19.99
CA ALA A 259 18.00 -4.00 -19.45
C ALA A 259 16.86 -4.11 -20.47
N VAL A 260 16.21 -5.27 -20.52
CA VAL A 260 15.07 -5.54 -21.40
C VAL A 260 13.90 -6.00 -20.52
N MET A 261 12.71 -5.44 -20.78
CA MET A 261 11.46 -5.89 -20.17
C MET A 261 10.76 -6.82 -21.15
N VAL A 262 10.38 -8.01 -20.69
CA VAL A 262 9.62 -9.01 -21.46
C VAL A 262 8.24 -9.19 -20.84
N ALA A 263 7.27 -9.61 -21.64
CA ALA A 263 5.87 -9.70 -21.20
C ALA A 263 5.64 -10.82 -20.18
N ASN A 264 6.30 -11.96 -20.35
CA ASN A 264 6.19 -13.16 -19.52
C ASN A 264 7.49 -13.98 -19.56
N LEU A 265 7.62 -14.90 -18.61
CA LEU A 265 8.70 -15.90 -18.51
C LEU A 265 8.38 -17.13 -19.36
#